data_AF-C5TCM0-F1
#
_entry.id   AF-C5TCM0-F1
#
_cell.length_a   1.000
_cell.length_b   1.000
_cell.length_c   1.000
_cell.angle_alpha   90.00
_cell.angle_beta   90.00
_cell.angle_gamma   90.00
#
_symmetry.space_group_name_H-M   'P 1'
#
loop_
_entity.id
_entity.type
_entity.pdbx_description
1 polymer ?
#
loop_
_entity_poly.entity_id
_entity_poly.type
_entity_poly.pdbx_seq_one_letter_code
_entity_poly.pdbx_strand_id
1 'polypeptide(L)'
;MEFTKKFLRAKNPCADGFRWFSRHVEDGSGYQEALDTLVNAGRVGDACWLLSQFGPTSAVLVLDTLEADAIVFAGTVQVRGSIDVGSVIQAGRSIRAGGG
;
A
#
# COMPACT_ATOMS: atom_id res chain seq x y z
N MET A 1 12.45 -3.33 4.75
CA MET A 1 12.92 -3.21 3.37
C MET A 1 12.84 -1.74 3.02
N GLU A 2 13.96 -1.12 2.68
CA GLU A 2 14.02 0.30 2.36
C GLU A 2 13.47 0.52 0.94
N PHE A 3 12.40 1.29 0.82
CA PHE A 3 11.86 1.68 -0.47
C PHE A 3 12.49 3.00 -0.88
N THR A 4 13.11 3.05 -2.07
CA THR A 4 13.86 4.23 -2.53
C THR A 4 13.36 4.73 -3.89
N LYS A 5 13.47 6.05 -4.12
CA LYS A 5 13.01 6.69 -5.36
C LYS A 5 13.74 6.16 -6.59
N LYS A 6 14.99 5.68 -6.41
CA LYS A 6 15.78 5.05 -7.47
C LYS A 6 15.09 3.80 -8.04
N PHE A 7 14.50 2.97 -7.19
CA PHE A 7 13.75 1.80 -7.65
C PHE A 7 12.48 2.20 -8.41
N LEU A 8 11.76 3.21 -7.90
CA LEU A 8 10.60 3.74 -8.59
C LEU A 8 10.99 4.26 -9.98
N ARG A 9 12.09 5.03 -10.08
CA ARG A 9 12.60 5.56 -11.36
C ARG A 9 12.97 4.45 -12.35
N ALA A 10 13.53 3.33 -11.86
CA ALA A 10 13.90 2.19 -12.71
C ALA A 10 12.70 1.46 -13.32
N LYS A 11 11.50 1.58 -12.72
CA LYS A 11 10.26 0.95 -13.21
C LYS A 11 9.46 1.83 -14.18
N ASN A 12 9.99 3.00 -14.52
CA ASN A 12 9.41 3.91 -15.51
C ASN A 12 7.92 4.24 -15.27
N PRO A 13 7.53 4.66 -14.05
CA PRO A 13 6.16 5.07 -13.74
C PRO A 13 5.68 6.21 -14.63
N CYS A 14 4.36 6.42 -14.65
CA CYS A 14 3.78 7.60 -15.26
C CYS A 14 4.42 8.88 -14.68
N ALA A 15 4.67 9.87 -15.53
CA ALA A 15 5.37 11.10 -15.16
C ALA A 15 4.67 11.86 -14.00
N ASP A 16 3.34 11.82 -13.96
CA ASP A 16 2.54 12.42 -12.88
C ASP A 16 2.76 11.72 -11.53
N GLY A 17 2.61 10.40 -11.50
CA GLY A 17 2.85 9.60 -10.30
C GLY A 17 4.27 9.75 -9.76
N PHE A 18 5.29 9.74 -10.63
CA PHE A 18 6.68 9.98 -10.24
C PHE A 18 6.89 11.37 -9.65
N ARG A 19 6.33 12.41 -10.27
CA ARG A 19 6.45 13.80 -9.80
C ARG A 19 5.77 14.00 -8.45
N TRP A 20 4.60 13.40 -8.25
CA TRP A 20 3.90 13.43 -6.97
C TRP A 20 4.69 12.70 -5.90
N PHE A 21 5.11 11.47 -6.19
CA PHE A 21 5.87 10.62 -5.28
C PHE A 21 7.18 11.27 -4.83
N SER A 22 7.93 11.84 -5.77
CA SER A 22 9.21 12.51 -5.48
C SER A 22 9.05 13.69 -4.50
N ARG A 23 7.87 14.32 -4.48
CA ARG A 23 7.54 15.44 -3.59
C ARG A 23 6.96 15.04 -2.23
N HIS A 24 6.28 13.89 -2.14
CA HIS A 24 5.56 13.48 -0.92
C HIS A 24 6.24 12.36 -0.15
N VAL A 25 7.04 11.53 -0.81
CA VAL A 25 7.73 10.41 -0.19
C VAL A 25 9.22 10.74 -0.11
N GLU A 26 9.84 10.50 1.04
CA GLU A 26 11.28 10.72 1.24
C GLU A 26 12.08 9.50 0.76
N ASP A 27 13.36 9.72 0.43
CA ASP A 27 14.21 8.60 0.00
C ASP A 27 14.57 7.77 1.25
N GLY A 28 14.15 6.49 1.27
CA GLY A 28 14.31 5.63 2.44
C GLY A 28 13.06 5.48 3.31
N SER A 29 11.94 6.13 2.95
CA SER A 29 10.63 5.86 3.56
C SER A 29 10.30 4.36 3.52
N GLY A 30 9.61 3.88 4.54
CA GLY A 30 9.15 2.50 4.58
C GLY A 30 8.28 2.18 3.38
N TYR A 31 8.44 1.02 2.76
CA TYR A 31 7.62 0.60 1.61
C TYR A 31 6.11 0.74 1.88
N GLN A 32 5.69 0.36 3.08
CA GLN A 32 4.29 0.49 3.49
C GLN A 32 3.85 1.95 3.68
N GLU A 33 4.74 2.80 4.19
CA GLU A 33 4.47 4.24 4.36
C GLU A 33 4.27 4.93 3.00
N ALA A 34 5.04 4.53 1.99
CA ALA A 34 4.87 5.01 0.62
C ALA A 34 3.51 4.59 0.02
N LEU A 35 3.07 3.35 0.28
CA LEU A 35 1.74 2.87 -0.14
C LEU A 35 0.63 3.63 0.59
N ASP A 36 0.75 3.79 1.91
CA ASP A 36 -0.21 4.51 2.74
C ASP A 36 -0.37 5.96 2.28
N THR A 37 0.76 6.64 2.02
CA THR A 37 0.79 8.01 1.49
C THR A 37 0.04 8.13 0.16
N LEU A 38 0.19 7.16 -0.75
CA LEU A 38 -0.54 7.14 -2.03
C LEU A 38 -2.05 6.93 -1.82
N VAL A 39 -2.42 5.99 -0.95
CA VAL A 39 -3.83 5.69 -0.64
C VAL A 39 -4.51 6.89 0.02
N ASN A 40 -3.85 7.51 0.99
CA ASN A 40 -4.33 8.72 1.67
C ASN A 40 -4.49 9.91 0.71
N ALA A 41 -3.68 9.95 -0.36
CA ALA A 41 -3.82 10.93 -1.43
C ALA A 41 -4.92 10.60 -2.45
N GLY A 42 -5.70 9.54 -2.25
CA GLY A 42 -6.70 9.04 -3.19
C GLY A 42 -6.11 8.35 -4.43
N ARG A 43 -4.79 8.09 -4.44
CA ARG A 43 -4.05 7.46 -5.53
C ARG A 43 -3.93 5.95 -5.33
N VAL A 44 -5.06 5.30 -5.06
CA VAL A 44 -5.12 3.84 -4.83
C VAL A 44 -4.63 3.05 -6.06
N GLY A 45 -4.88 3.57 -7.26
CA GLY A 45 -4.39 2.97 -8.51
C GLY A 45 -2.85 2.94 -8.60
N ASP A 46 -2.18 4.04 -8.25
CA ASP A 46 -0.72 4.11 -8.19
C ASP A 46 -0.17 3.15 -7.11
N ALA A 47 -0.83 3.07 -5.94
CA ALA A 47 -0.46 2.15 -4.88
C ALA A 47 -0.60 0.68 -5.30
N CYS A 48 -1.69 0.32 -5.97
CA CYS A 48 -1.90 -1.04 -6.49
C CYS A 48 -0.88 -1.39 -7.57
N TRP A 49 -0.55 -0.46 -8.46
CA TRP A 49 0.50 -0.64 -9.46
C TRP A 49 1.85 -0.86 -8.79
N LEU A 50 2.17 -0.05 -7.78
CA LEU A 50 3.42 -0.16 -7.04
C LEU A 50 3.57 -1.54 -6.39
N LEU A 51 2.49 -2.01 -5.76
CA LEU A 51 2.43 -3.34 -5.16
C LEU A 51 2.67 -4.45 -6.18
N SER A 52 2.10 -4.33 -7.38
CA SER A 52 2.32 -5.29 -8.46
C SER A 52 3.77 -5.28 -8.97
N GLN A 53 4.43 -4.11 -9.02
CA GLN A 53 5.80 -3.98 -9.52
C GLN A 53 6.87 -4.42 -8.52
N PHE A 54 6.68 -4.13 -7.23
CA PHE A 54 7.61 -4.54 -6.17
C PHE A 54 7.35 -5.97 -5.69
N GLY A 55 6.10 -6.40 -5.81
CA GLY A 55 5.62 -7.63 -5.25
C GLY A 55 5.29 -7.51 -3.76
N PRO A 56 4.74 -8.59 -3.20
CA PRO A 56 4.40 -8.64 -1.80
C PRO A 56 5.61 -8.77 -0.89
N THR A 57 5.43 -8.33 0.36
CA THR A 57 6.38 -8.54 1.44
C THR A 57 5.87 -9.57 2.45
N SER A 58 6.75 -10.03 3.33
CA SER A 58 6.41 -10.97 4.42
C SER A 58 5.85 -10.28 5.66
N ALA A 59 5.49 -9.00 5.57
CA ALA A 59 4.83 -8.28 6.66
C ALA A 59 3.42 -8.83 6.91
N VAL A 60 3.00 -8.82 8.16
CA VAL A 60 1.65 -9.19 8.57
C VAL A 60 1.08 -8.05 9.39
N LEU A 61 0.01 -7.44 8.90
CA LEU A 61 -0.75 -6.44 9.62
C LEU A 61 -1.87 -7.14 10.38
N VAL A 62 -1.85 -7.05 11.71
CA VAL A 62 -2.90 -7.62 12.57
C VAL A 62 -3.66 -6.47 13.20
N LEU A 63 -4.95 -6.39 12.93
CA LEU A 63 -5.86 -5.37 13.44
C LEU A 63 -7.06 -6.03 14.11
N ASP A 64 -7.65 -5.34 15.07
CA ASP A 64 -8.90 -5.80 15.66
C ASP A 64 -10.07 -5.49 14.73
N THR A 65 -10.19 -4.24 14.29
CA THR A 65 -11.12 -3.77 13.26
C THR A 65 -10.38 -2.94 12.22
N LEU A 66 -10.86 -2.96 10.98
CA LEU A 66 -10.32 -2.17 9.88
C LEU A 66 -11.41 -1.26 9.34
N GLU A 67 -11.23 0.05 9.50
CA GLU A 67 -12.10 1.10 8.94
C GLU A 67 -11.24 2.03 8.08
N ALA A 68 -11.48 2.03 6.78
CA ALA A 68 -10.80 2.92 5.84
C ALA A 68 -11.63 3.08 4.56
N ASP A 69 -11.49 4.19 3.84
CA ASP A 69 -12.07 4.28 2.50
C ASP A 69 -11.39 3.26 1.56
N ALA A 70 -10.06 3.31 1.50
CA ALA A 70 -9.23 2.36 0.79
C ALA A 70 -8.01 1.97 1.63
N ILE A 71 -7.49 0.77 1.41
CA ILE A 71 -6.24 0.31 2.01
C ILE A 71 -5.46 -0.56 1.03
N VAL A 72 -4.15 -0.30 0.93
CA VAL A 72 -3.21 -1.12 0.17
C VAL A 72 -2.07 -1.54 1.07
N PHE A 73 -1.99 -2.83 1.37
CA PHE A 73 -0.98 -3.41 2.24
C PHE A 73 -0.05 -4.33 1.46
N ALA A 74 1.26 -4.17 1.64
CA ALA A 74 2.25 -4.94 0.91
C ALA A 74 2.28 -6.44 1.29
N GLY A 75 1.78 -6.79 2.47
CA GLY A 75 1.87 -8.14 3.02
C GLY A 75 0.51 -8.82 3.20
N THR A 76 0.38 -9.54 4.31
CA THR A 76 -0.87 -10.20 4.72
C THR A 76 -1.64 -9.28 5.69
N VAL A 77 -2.93 -9.08 5.45
CA VAL A 77 -3.82 -8.36 6.37
C VAL A 77 -4.65 -9.38 7.14
N GLN A 78 -4.61 -9.31 8.47
CA GLN A 78 -5.44 -10.11 9.37
C GLN A 78 -6.26 -9.17 10.25
N VAL A 79 -7.57 -9.22 10.10
CA VAL A 79 -8.52 -8.45 10.90
C VAL A 79 -9.29 -9.44 11.76
N ARG A 80 -9.31 -9.26 13.08
CA ARG A 80 -9.95 -10.21 13.99
C ARG A 80 -11.47 -10.05 14.01
N GLY A 81 -11.95 -8.83 13.88
CA GLY A 81 -13.35 -8.44 13.78
C GLY A 81 -13.75 -8.09 12.35
N SER A 82 -14.46 -6.97 12.22
CA SER A 82 -15.08 -6.52 10.98
C SER A 82 -14.12 -5.69 10.11
N ILE A 83 -14.27 -5.84 8.80
CA ILE A 83 -13.61 -5.00 7.78
C ILE A 83 -14.69 -4.10 7.18
N ASP A 84 -14.60 -2.81 7.44
CA ASP A 84 -15.41 -1.78 6.80
C ASP A 84 -14.51 -1.00 5.85
N VAL A 85 -14.58 -1.33 4.56
CA VAL A 85 -13.81 -0.65 3.51
C VAL A 85 -14.76 -0.13 2.46
N GLY A 86 -14.79 1.18 2.29
CA GLY A 86 -15.75 1.87 1.43
C GLY A 86 -15.50 1.66 -0.07
N SER A 87 -14.25 1.51 -0.48
CA SER A 87 -13.87 1.46 -1.89
C SER A 87 -12.99 0.25 -2.24
N VAL A 88 -11.75 0.16 -1.74
CA VAL A 88 -10.79 -0.88 -2.17
C VAL A 88 -9.92 -1.39 -1.02
N ILE A 89 -9.89 -2.71 -0.86
CA ILE A 89 -8.90 -3.42 -0.03
C ILE A 89 -7.97 -4.25 -0.93
N GLN A 90 -6.67 -3.96 -0.87
CA GLN A 90 -5.64 -4.69 -1.61
C GLN A 90 -4.56 -5.17 -0.67
N ALA A 91 -4.30 -6.47 -0.65
CA ALA A 91 -3.18 -7.05 0.10
C ALA A 91 -2.24 -7.79 -0.85
N GLY A 92 -0.95 -7.63 -0.67
CA GLY A 92 0.05 -8.29 -1.51
C GLY A 92 0.01 -9.81 -1.43
N ARG A 93 -0.43 -10.37 -0.28
CA ARG A 93 -0.48 -11.84 -0.09
C ARG A 93 -1.89 -12.36 0.14
N SER A 94 -2.46 -12.09 1.30
CA SER A 94 -3.75 -12.65 1.71
C SER A 94 -4.46 -11.71 2.66
N ILE A 95 -5.78 -11.70 2.60
CA ILE A 95 -6.64 -10.99 3.54
C ILE A 95 -7.37 -12.05 4.34
N ARG A 96 -7.29 -11.97 5.67
CA ARG A 96 -8.08 -12.79 6.58
C ARG A 96 -8.92 -11.88 7.44
N ALA A 97 -10.23 -12.08 7.40
CA ALA A 97 -11.17 -11.51 8.35
C ALA A 97 -11.63 -12.62 9.30
N GLY A 98 -11.63 -12.34 10.60
CA GLY A 98 -12.07 -13.25 11.67
C GLY A 98 -13.47 -12.96 12.18
N GLY A 99 -14.11 -11.88 11.71
CA GLY A 99 -15.49 -11.55 12.04
C GLY A 99 -16.45 -12.45 11.27
N GLY A 100 -17.10 -13.36 12.01
CA GLY A 100 -18.27 -14.11 11.56
C GLY A 100 -19.56 -13.32 11.69
#